data_AF-A0AAD6PYB6-F1
#
_entry.id   AF-A0AAD6PYB6-F1
#
_cell.length_a   1.000
_cell.length_b   1.000
_cell.length_c   1.000
_cell.angle_alpha   90.00
_cell.angle_beta   90.00
_cell.angle_gamma   90.00
#
_symmetry.space_group_name_H-M   'P 1'
#
loop_
_entity.id
_entity.type
_entity.pdbx_description
1 polymer ?
#
loop_
_entity_poly.entity_id
_entity_poly.type
_entity_poly.pdbx_seq_one_letter_code
_entity_poly.pdbx_strand_id
1 'polypeptide(L)'
;MAGSASKSFTLILLAMSFYFNSSSAARATPQSSIEFIRTSCSTTIYPDLCYTSLSIHSSTIQTSPKLLANAALNVTLSSAKSTSSKMSSLSRSHGLKPREVSAMKDCVEELSDAVYELKKSIGEMSHAKKSNFRMMISDVQTWVSAALTDESTCTDGFEGDAMNGTLKTAVRGRIVQTAQLTSNALALINNYAFRHEPIYKIDHDSASCQGTQGEVPTCATWTLSGNGMNGNFKRAVRGRIVNIAQLTSNALALVNNYALLNG
;
A
#
# COMPACT_ATOMS: atom_id res chain seq x y z
N MET A 1 -57.69 18.35 -45.02
CA MET A 1 -57.00 17.05 -44.83
C MET A 1 -55.63 17.30 -44.20
N ALA A 2 -55.57 17.57 -42.90
CA ALA A 2 -54.32 17.83 -42.18
C ALA A 2 -54.52 17.35 -40.73
N GLY A 3 -54.16 16.09 -40.45
CA GLY A 3 -54.42 15.51 -39.13
C GLY A 3 -53.88 14.10 -38.90
N SER A 4 -53.42 13.41 -39.94
CA SER A 4 -52.92 12.03 -39.81
C SER A 4 -51.41 11.93 -39.52
N ALA A 5 -50.61 12.92 -39.96
CA ALA A 5 -49.15 12.87 -39.84
C ALA A 5 -48.63 13.09 -38.39
N SER A 6 -49.35 13.88 -37.58
CA SER A 6 -48.91 14.24 -36.21
C SER A 6 -48.94 13.04 -35.23
N LYS A 7 -49.90 12.12 -35.40
CA LYS A 7 -50.05 10.94 -34.53
C LYS A 7 -49.01 9.84 -34.80
N SER A 8 -48.48 9.79 -36.03
CA SER A 8 -47.44 8.81 -36.39
C SER A 8 -46.07 9.22 -35.85
N PHE A 9 -45.80 10.53 -35.74
CA PHE A 9 -44.53 11.04 -35.23
C PHE A 9 -44.39 10.87 -33.71
N THR A 10 -45.48 10.97 -32.96
CA THR A 10 -45.49 10.77 -31.50
C THR A 10 -45.30 9.30 -31.10
N LEU A 11 -45.79 8.35 -31.88
CA LEU A 11 -45.58 6.91 -31.64
C LEU A 11 -44.12 6.48 -31.85
N ILE A 12 -43.43 7.08 -32.82
CA ILE A 12 -42.00 6.80 -33.09
C ILE A 12 -41.11 7.33 -31.96
N LEU A 13 -41.43 8.51 -31.41
CA LEU A 13 -40.69 9.08 -30.26
C LEU A 13 -40.89 8.26 -28.97
N LEU A 14 -42.08 7.70 -28.75
CA LEU A 14 -42.35 6.80 -27.63
C LEU A 14 -41.67 5.43 -27.79
N ALA A 15 -41.47 4.95 -29.01
CA ALA A 15 -40.75 3.70 -29.26
C ALA A 15 -39.24 3.86 -28.98
N MET A 16 -38.64 5.01 -29.32
CA MET A 16 -37.21 5.28 -29.12
C MET A 16 -36.81 5.46 -27.65
N SER A 17 -37.74 5.85 -26.77
CA SER A 17 -37.49 5.93 -25.32
C SER A 17 -37.40 4.56 -24.63
N PHE A 18 -37.93 3.48 -25.24
CA PHE A 18 -37.72 2.11 -24.77
C PHE A 18 -36.36 1.51 -25.18
N TYR A 19 -35.64 2.16 -26.11
CA TYR A 19 -34.29 1.76 -26.54
C TYR A 19 -33.16 2.43 -25.75
N PHE A 20 -33.46 3.29 -24.77
CA PHE A 20 -32.46 3.74 -23.82
C PHE A 20 -32.11 2.58 -22.87
N ASN A 21 -31.08 1.85 -23.32
CA ASN A 21 -30.30 0.84 -22.62
C ASN A 21 -30.40 0.92 -21.10
N SER A 22 -30.97 -0.12 -20.52
CA SER A 22 -30.66 -0.52 -19.15
C SER A 22 -29.18 -0.92 -19.10
N SER A 23 -28.31 0.05 -18.81
CA SER A 23 -26.93 -0.22 -18.40
C SER A 23 -26.98 -0.92 -17.03
N SER A 24 -27.13 -2.24 -17.05
CA SER A 24 -26.94 -3.05 -15.86
C SER A 24 -25.46 -2.99 -15.50
N ALA A 25 -25.13 -2.31 -14.40
CA ALA A 25 -23.82 -2.46 -13.79
C ALA A 25 -23.67 -3.94 -13.38
N ALA A 26 -23.00 -4.74 -14.20
CA ALA A 26 -22.78 -6.15 -13.92
C ALA A 26 -21.99 -6.26 -12.60
N ARG A 27 -22.63 -6.75 -11.55
CA ARG A 27 -21.96 -7.05 -10.29
C ARG A 27 -20.97 -8.19 -10.52
N ALA A 28 -19.77 -8.07 -9.97
CA ALA A 28 -18.81 -9.17 -10.00
C ALA A 28 -19.42 -10.41 -9.34
N THR A 29 -19.28 -11.56 -10.00
CA THR A 29 -19.65 -12.83 -9.38
C THR A 29 -18.64 -13.18 -8.26
N PRO A 30 -19.06 -13.93 -7.22
CA PRO A 30 -18.13 -14.37 -6.17
C PRO A 30 -16.88 -15.06 -6.73
N GLN A 31 -17.05 -15.90 -7.77
CA GLN A 31 -15.95 -16.60 -8.43
C GLN A 31 -14.96 -15.63 -9.10
N SER A 32 -15.46 -14.62 -9.83
CA SER A 32 -14.60 -13.62 -10.45
C SER A 32 -13.84 -12.76 -9.45
N SER A 33 -14.43 -12.48 -8.27
CA SER A 33 -13.76 -11.73 -7.21
C SER A 33 -12.65 -12.55 -6.54
N ILE A 34 -12.91 -13.83 -6.25
CA ILE A 34 -11.90 -14.73 -5.66
C ILE A 34 -10.69 -14.86 -6.58
N GLU A 35 -10.91 -15.03 -7.88
CA GLU A 35 -9.82 -15.13 -8.86
C GLU A 35 -9.06 -13.81 -9.02
N PHE A 36 -9.76 -12.68 -8.97
CA PHE A 36 -9.15 -11.36 -8.95
C PHE A 36 -8.25 -11.15 -7.71
N ILE A 37 -8.69 -11.57 -6.53
CA ILE A 37 -7.89 -11.51 -5.29
C ILE A 37 -6.67 -12.41 -5.43
N ARG A 38 -6.83 -13.65 -5.90
CA ARG A 38 -5.72 -14.58 -6.13
C ARG A 38 -4.67 -13.99 -7.07
N THR A 39 -5.10 -13.48 -8.21
CA THR A 39 -4.21 -12.86 -9.21
C THR A 39 -3.51 -11.63 -8.66
N SER A 40 -4.19 -10.82 -7.84
CA SER A 40 -3.56 -9.64 -7.26
C SER A 40 -2.53 -10.01 -6.18
N CYS A 41 -2.85 -11.01 -5.35
CA CYS A 41 -1.97 -11.50 -4.30
C CYS A 41 -0.73 -12.24 -4.82
N SER A 42 -0.77 -12.82 -6.03
CA SER A 42 0.42 -13.49 -6.61
C SER A 42 1.59 -12.54 -6.88
N THR A 43 1.34 -11.22 -6.87
CA THR A 43 2.37 -10.18 -7.08
C THR A 43 2.95 -9.64 -5.77
N THR A 44 2.53 -10.17 -4.61
CA THR A 44 3.03 -9.73 -3.30
C THR A 44 4.13 -10.65 -2.76
N ILE A 45 4.87 -10.19 -1.74
CA ILE A 45 5.95 -10.97 -1.12
C ILE A 45 5.40 -12.18 -0.34
N TYR A 46 4.19 -12.07 0.22
CA TYR A 46 3.54 -13.15 0.98
C TYR A 46 2.18 -13.52 0.36
N PRO A 47 2.15 -14.20 -0.80
CA PRO A 47 0.92 -14.45 -1.56
C PRO A 47 -0.14 -15.24 -0.80
N ASP A 48 0.25 -16.29 -0.08
CA ASP A 48 -0.68 -17.13 0.66
C ASP A 48 -1.34 -16.38 1.80
N LEU A 49 -0.57 -15.59 2.56
CA LEU A 49 -1.10 -14.73 3.61
C LEU A 49 -2.02 -13.64 3.04
N CYS A 50 -1.65 -13.05 1.90
CA CYS A 50 -2.49 -12.09 1.19
C CYS A 50 -3.84 -12.72 0.81
N TYR A 51 -3.83 -13.87 0.14
CA TYR A 51 -5.04 -14.51 -0.35
C TYR A 51 -5.94 -15.00 0.79
N THR A 52 -5.37 -15.69 1.77
CA THR A 52 -6.13 -16.23 2.91
C THR A 52 -6.78 -15.12 3.75
N SER A 53 -6.09 -14.00 3.94
CA SER A 53 -6.62 -12.86 4.70
C SER A 53 -7.67 -12.03 3.94
N LEU A 54 -7.66 -12.05 2.60
CA LEU A 54 -8.53 -11.20 1.77
C LEU A 54 -9.71 -11.93 1.11
N SER A 55 -9.60 -13.24 0.86
CA SER A 55 -10.63 -14.02 0.15
C SER A 55 -12.00 -13.99 0.85
N ILE A 56 -12.01 -13.94 2.19
CA ILE A 56 -13.23 -13.79 3.00
C ILE A 56 -13.96 -12.45 2.76
N HIS A 57 -13.26 -11.46 2.20
CA HIS A 57 -13.79 -10.14 1.88
C HIS A 57 -14.16 -9.99 0.40
N SER A 58 -14.20 -11.09 -0.37
CA SER A 58 -14.48 -11.09 -1.82
C SER A 58 -15.76 -10.36 -2.21
N SER A 59 -16.86 -10.51 -1.45
CA SER A 59 -18.12 -9.80 -1.73
C SER A 59 -17.97 -8.27 -1.66
N THR A 60 -17.12 -7.77 -0.75
CA THR A 60 -16.83 -6.33 -0.61
C THR A 60 -15.80 -5.87 -1.64
N ILE A 61 -14.76 -6.67 -1.89
CA ILE A 61 -13.66 -6.33 -2.81
C ILE A 61 -14.13 -6.32 -4.26
N GLN A 62 -15.00 -7.26 -4.64
CA GLN A 62 -15.43 -7.51 -6.02
C GLN A 62 -14.18 -7.67 -6.91
N THR A 63 -14.11 -6.97 -8.04
CA THR A 63 -12.93 -6.91 -8.92
C THR A 63 -12.30 -5.52 -8.93
N SER A 64 -12.39 -4.77 -7.81
CA SER A 64 -11.94 -3.39 -7.72
C SER A 64 -10.58 -3.27 -7.03
N PRO A 65 -9.54 -2.76 -7.73
CA PRO A 65 -8.23 -2.50 -7.11
C PRO A 65 -8.29 -1.55 -5.91
N LYS A 66 -9.16 -0.52 -5.96
CA LYS A 66 -9.34 0.41 -4.83
C LYS A 66 -9.92 -0.32 -3.62
N LEU A 67 -10.95 -1.14 -3.82
CA LEU A 67 -11.58 -1.87 -2.72
C LEU A 67 -10.67 -2.95 -2.17
N LEU A 68 -9.87 -3.60 -3.01
CA LEU A 68 -8.83 -4.54 -2.60
C LEU A 68 -7.77 -3.88 -1.70
N ALA A 69 -7.22 -2.74 -2.12
CA ALA A 69 -6.23 -2.01 -1.32
C ALA A 69 -6.82 -1.52 0.01
N ASN A 70 -8.08 -1.06 0.02
CA ASN A 70 -8.78 -0.71 1.26
C ASN A 70 -9.02 -1.92 2.17
N ALA A 71 -9.39 -3.07 1.62
CA ALA A 71 -9.57 -4.29 2.41
C ALA A 71 -8.25 -4.72 3.05
N ALA A 72 -7.14 -4.67 2.30
CA ALA A 72 -5.81 -4.98 2.82
C ALA A 72 -5.38 -4.03 3.95
N LEU A 73 -5.62 -2.73 3.80
CA LEU A 73 -5.38 -1.76 4.87
C LEU A 73 -6.20 -2.07 6.14
N ASN A 74 -7.48 -2.42 5.99
CA ASN A 74 -8.34 -2.73 7.13
C ASN A 74 -7.94 -4.02 7.85
N VAL A 75 -7.61 -5.08 7.10
CA VAL A 75 -7.06 -6.34 7.66
C VAL A 75 -5.77 -6.05 8.43
N THR A 76 -4.87 -5.28 7.82
CA THR A 76 -3.60 -4.89 8.44
C THR A 76 -3.82 -4.08 9.72
N LEU A 77 -4.69 -3.06 9.69
CA LEU A 77 -5.03 -2.26 10.87
C LEU A 77 -5.63 -3.12 11.99
N SER A 78 -6.46 -4.11 11.65
CA SER A 78 -7.02 -5.04 12.64
C SER A 78 -5.92 -5.87 13.30
N SER A 79 -4.99 -6.41 12.50
CA SER A 79 -3.82 -7.13 12.98
C SER A 79 -2.94 -6.25 13.88
N ALA A 80 -2.59 -5.04 13.43
CA ALA A 80 -1.75 -4.10 14.18
C ALA A 80 -2.38 -3.71 15.52
N LYS A 81 -3.70 -3.44 15.56
CA LYS A 81 -4.41 -3.18 16.82
C LYS A 81 -4.38 -4.38 17.77
N SER A 82 -4.62 -5.58 17.24
CA SER A 82 -4.59 -6.81 18.04
C SER A 82 -3.19 -7.05 18.61
N THR A 83 -2.15 -6.91 17.77
CA THR A 83 -0.75 -7.05 18.15
C THR A 83 -0.34 -6.00 19.18
N SER A 84 -0.67 -4.71 18.96
CA SER A 84 -0.41 -3.62 19.91
C SER A 84 -1.07 -3.88 21.28
N SER A 85 -2.34 -4.30 21.29
CA SER A 85 -3.03 -4.67 22.53
C SER A 85 -2.36 -5.84 23.25
N LYS A 86 -1.93 -6.85 22.49
CA LYS A 86 -1.24 -8.01 23.07
C LYS A 86 0.14 -7.65 23.62
N MET A 87 0.92 -6.81 22.92
CA MET A 87 2.20 -6.31 23.43
C MET A 87 2.02 -5.46 24.66
N SER A 88 0.97 -4.63 24.70
CA SER A 88 0.59 -3.84 25.88
C SER A 88 0.17 -4.72 27.08
N SER A 89 -0.34 -5.92 26.83
CA SER A 89 -0.61 -6.89 27.89
C SER A 89 0.67 -7.59 28.33
N LEU A 90 1.54 -7.96 27.39
CA LEU A 90 2.82 -8.62 27.68
C LEU A 90 3.75 -7.71 28.48
N SER A 91 3.80 -6.41 28.16
CA SER A 91 4.64 -5.42 28.84
C SER A 91 4.32 -5.26 30.33
N ARG A 92 3.11 -5.67 30.75
CA ARG A 92 2.65 -5.66 32.15
C ARG A 92 2.80 -7.01 32.86
N SER A 93 3.41 -8.00 32.20
CA SER A 93 3.60 -9.33 32.79
C SER A 93 4.65 -9.28 33.90
N HIS A 94 4.44 -10.09 34.93
CA HIS A 94 5.45 -10.29 35.97
C HIS A 94 6.62 -11.12 35.44
N GLY A 95 7.81 -10.92 36.02
CA GLY A 95 9.01 -11.72 35.70
C GLY A 95 9.83 -11.23 34.52
N LEU A 96 9.51 -10.06 33.94
CA LEU A 96 10.33 -9.42 32.92
C LEU A 96 11.63 -8.88 33.50
N LYS A 97 12.74 -9.09 32.80
CA LYS A 97 14.02 -8.45 33.11
C LYS A 97 13.95 -6.94 32.81
N PRO A 98 14.73 -6.08 33.49
CA PRO A 98 14.72 -4.64 33.23
C PRO A 98 14.89 -4.26 31.74
N ARG A 99 15.76 -4.98 31.02
CA ARG A 99 15.98 -4.77 29.58
C ARG A 99 14.75 -5.14 28.74
N GLU A 100 14.06 -6.22 29.10
CA GLU A 100 12.84 -6.66 28.45
C GLU A 100 11.69 -5.68 28.68
N VAL A 101 11.61 -5.08 29.88
CA VAL A 101 10.63 -4.02 30.18
C VAL A 101 10.85 -2.81 29.29
N SER A 102 12.10 -2.36 29.11
CA SER A 102 12.43 -1.25 28.21
C SER A 102 12.04 -1.57 26.77
N ALA A 103 12.49 -2.72 26.24
CA ALA A 103 12.19 -3.12 24.86
C ALA A 103 10.68 -3.30 24.61
N MET A 104 9.93 -3.79 25.59
CA MET A 104 8.48 -3.90 25.50
C MET A 104 7.79 -2.54 25.49
N LYS A 105 8.30 -1.54 26.22
CA LYS A 105 7.76 -0.18 26.21
C LYS A 105 7.97 0.46 24.83
N ASP A 106 9.19 0.39 24.32
CA ASP A 106 9.55 0.92 23.00
C ASP A 106 8.70 0.24 21.92
N CYS A 107 8.58 -1.10 21.95
CA CYS A 107 7.74 -1.83 21.01
C CYS A 107 6.25 -1.41 21.04
N VAL A 108 5.69 -1.16 22.23
CA VAL A 108 4.29 -0.72 22.35
C VAL A 108 4.10 0.68 21.74
N GLU A 109 5.09 1.55 21.87
CA GLU A 109 5.11 2.87 21.23
C GLU A 109 5.12 2.73 19.70
N GLU A 110 6.09 1.99 19.16
CA GLU A 110 6.20 1.72 17.71
C GLU A 110 4.90 1.12 17.13
N LEU A 111 4.31 0.11 17.79
CA LEU A 111 3.05 -0.48 17.33
C LEU A 111 1.84 0.46 17.45
N SER A 112 1.90 1.45 18.35
CA SER A 112 0.87 2.48 18.45
C SER A 112 0.96 3.48 17.30
N ASP A 113 2.19 3.82 16.89
CA ASP A 113 2.47 4.66 15.73
C ASP A 113 2.06 3.97 14.43
N ALA A 114 2.42 2.69 14.25
CA ALA A 114 1.94 1.87 13.12
C ALA A 114 0.40 1.89 13.00
N VAL A 115 -0.32 1.73 14.11
CA VAL A 115 -1.79 1.80 14.15
C VAL A 115 -2.30 3.19 13.74
N TYR A 116 -1.63 4.26 14.16
CA TYR A 116 -1.98 5.63 13.79
C TYR A 116 -1.79 5.89 12.29
N GLU A 117 -0.68 5.44 11.73
CA GLU A 117 -0.34 5.61 10.32
C GLU A 117 -1.25 4.79 9.39
N LEU A 118 -1.59 3.56 9.78
CA LEU A 118 -2.58 2.75 9.08
C LEU A 118 -3.98 3.40 9.09
N LYS A 119 -4.39 4.05 10.19
CA LYS A 119 -5.65 4.82 10.24
C LYS A 119 -5.61 6.01 9.29
N LYS A 120 -4.51 6.76 9.25
CA LYS A 120 -4.34 7.86 8.29
C LYS A 120 -4.42 7.38 6.85
N SER A 121 -3.75 6.27 6.55
CA SER A 121 -3.77 5.62 5.24
C SER A 121 -5.19 5.30 4.78
N ILE A 122 -6.02 4.73 5.66
CA ILE A 122 -7.43 4.43 5.36
C ILE A 122 -8.23 5.71 5.12
N GLY A 123 -8.06 6.73 5.96
CA GLY A 123 -8.72 8.02 5.80
C GLY A 123 -8.41 8.65 4.44
N GLU A 124 -7.13 8.72 4.08
CA GLU A 124 -6.68 9.33 2.84
C GLU A 124 -7.11 8.53 1.60
N MET A 125 -7.01 7.21 1.65
CA MET A 125 -7.48 6.31 0.58
C MET A 125 -8.99 6.50 0.30
N SER A 126 -9.78 6.80 1.34
CA SER A 126 -11.21 7.06 1.20
C SER A 126 -11.49 8.37 0.45
N HIS A 127 -10.63 9.38 0.64
CA HIS A 127 -10.75 10.71 0.02
C HIS A 127 -10.09 10.83 -1.36
N ALA A 128 -9.31 9.82 -1.78
CA ALA A 128 -8.66 9.77 -3.08
C ALA A 128 -9.66 9.87 -4.25
N LYS A 129 -9.57 11.00 -4.98
CA LYS A 129 -10.32 11.33 -6.19
C LYS A 129 -9.35 11.55 -7.35
N LYS A 130 -9.86 11.55 -8.59
CA LYS A 130 -9.03 11.73 -9.79
C LYS A 130 -8.13 12.99 -9.75
N SER A 131 -8.62 14.10 -9.18
CA SER A 131 -7.90 15.38 -9.15
C SER A 131 -6.73 15.44 -8.17
N ASN A 132 -6.72 14.61 -7.13
CA ASN A 132 -5.69 14.60 -6.07
C ASN A 132 -5.06 13.22 -5.86
N PHE A 133 -5.40 12.26 -6.72
CA PHE A 133 -5.03 10.85 -6.60
C PHE A 133 -3.54 10.64 -6.31
N ARG A 134 -2.67 11.25 -7.14
CA ARG A 134 -1.22 11.07 -7.03
C ARG A 134 -0.67 11.51 -5.66
N MET A 135 -1.16 12.64 -5.15
CA MET A 135 -0.74 13.15 -3.84
C MET A 135 -1.23 12.23 -2.72
N MET A 136 -2.53 11.93 -2.72
CA MET A 136 -3.15 11.11 -1.68
C MET A 136 -2.56 9.70 -1.62
N ILE A 137 -2.33 9.07 -2.78
CA ILE A 137 -1.72 7.73 -2.81
C ILE A 137 -0.25 7.77 -2.39
N SER A 138 0.50 8.83 -2.70
CA SER A 138 1.86 9.01 -2.18
C SER A 138 1.87 9.13 -0.65
N ASP A 139 0.89 9.78 -0.05
CA ASP A 139 0.76 9.89 1.41
C ASP A 139 0.40 8.54 2.03
N VAL A 140 -0.55 7.81 1.43
CA VAL A 140 -0.90 6.43 1.81
C VAL A 140 0.32 5.52 1.76
N GLN A 141 1.09 5.51 0.67
CA GLN A 141 2.31 4.71 0.54
C GLN A 141 3.32 5.07 1.64
N THR A 142 3.46 6.36 1.95
CA THR A 142 4.39 6.84 2.98
C THR A 142 4.01 6.31 4.35
N TRP A 143 2.75 6.45 4.75
CA TRP A 143 2.28 5.99 6.06
C TRP A 143 2.27 4.47 6.18
N VAL A 144 1.98 3.71 5.13
CA VAL A 144 2.06 2.24 5.19
C VAL A 144 3.51 1.76 5.27
N SER A 145 4.44 2.42 4.55
CA SER A 145 5.88 2.13 4.69
C SER A 145 6.41 2.44 6.08
N ALA A 146 5.94 3.53 6.69
CA ALA A 146 6.31 3.90 8.05
C ALA A 146 5.78 2.85 9.07
N ALA A 147 4.52 2.42 8.93
CA ALA A 147 3.96 1.38 9.81
C ALA A 147 4.75 0.06 9.73
N LEU A 148 5.20 -0.32 8.53
CA LEU A 148 6.05 -1.49 8.34
C LEU A 148 7.43 -1.32 9.01
N THR A 149 7.96 -0.09 9.01
CA THR A 149 9.22 0.25 9.67
C THR A 149 9.06 0.13 11.18
N ASP A 150 8.01 0.71 11.75
CA ASP A 150 7.73 0.65 13.20
C ASP A 150 7.54 -0.81 13.68
N GLU A 151 6.83 -1.62 12.90
CA GLU A 151 6.68 -3.06 13.16
C GLU A 151 8.04 -3.78 13.16
N SER A 152 8.93 -3.44 12.22
CA SER A 152 10.28 -4.00 12.14
C SER A 152 11.15 -3.53 13.31
N THR A 153 11.14 -2.22 13.61
CA THR A 153 11.86 -1.61 14.74
C THR A 153 11.48 -2.26 16.06
N CYS A 154 10.18 -2.53 16.30
CA CYS A 154 9.78 -3.28 17.48
C CYS A 154 10.49 -4.65 17.52
N THR A 155 10.52 -5.42 16.43
CA THR A 155 11.16 -6.75 16.44
C THR A 155 12.68 -6.69 16.61
N ASP A 156 13.31 -5.64 16.09
CA ASP A 156 14.76 -5.40 16.20
C ASP A 156 15.17 -5.11 17.65
N GLY A 157 14.28 -4.47 18.43
CA GLY A 157 14.46 -4.23 19.86
C GLY A 157 14.65 -5.50 20.71
N PHE A 158 14.32 -6.69 20.17
CA PHE A 158 14.48 -7.99 20.83
C PHE A 158 15.61 -8.84 20.23
N GLU A 159 16.49 -8.26 19.42
CA GLU A 159 17.63 -8.98 18.86
C GLU A 159 18.77 -9.18 19.88
N GLY A 160 19.69 -10.09 19.53
CA GLY A 160 20.80 -10.50 20.38
C GLY A 160 20.46 -11.53 21.46
N ASP A 161 21.52 -12.12 22.03
CA ASP A 161 21.41 -13.26 22.93
C ASP A 161 20.84 -12.90 24.30
N ALA A 162 21.03 -11.66 24.74
CA ALA A 162 20.48 -11.16 26.00
C ALA A 162 18.95 -11.14 26.04
N MET A 163 18.30 -11.20 24.87
CA MET A 163 16.85 -11.24 24.71
C MET A 163 16.31 -12.65 24.41
N ASN A 164 17.17 -13.67 24.33
CA ASN A 164 16.73 -15.03 24.03
C ASN A 164 15.80 -15.57 25.13
N GLY A 165 14.70 -16.17 24.71
CA GLY A 165 13.69 -16.74 25.59
C GLY A 165 12.28 -16.60 25.02
N THR A 166 11.30 -17.05 25.80
CA THR A 166 9.89 -17.10 25.40
C THR A 166 9.31 -15.75 25.01
N LEU A 167 9.77 -14.66 25.65
CA LEU A 167 9.29 -13.31 25.36
C LEU A 167 9.62 -12.91 23.91
N LYS A 168 10.88 -13.03 23.48
CA LYS A 168 11.32 -12.71 22.11
C LYS A 168 10.52 -13.49 21.08
N THR A 169 10.30 -14.79 21.30
CA THR A 169 9.48 -15.63 20.40
C THR A 169 8.04 -15.14 20.34
N ALA A 170 7.43 -14.84 21.49
CA ALA A 170 6.05 -14.37 21.58
C ALA A 170 5.83 -13.01 20.90
N VAL A 171 6.81 -12.11 21.02
CA VAL A 171 6.85 -10.80 20.36
C VAL A 171 7.02 -10.98 18.85
N ARG A 172 8.14 -11.57 18.41
CA ARG A 172 8.49 -11.69 16.98
C ARG A 172 7.40 -12.38 16.18
N GLY A 173 6.85 -13.49 16.65
CA GLY A 173 5.85 -14.26 15.88
C GLY A 173 4.61 -13.43 15.49
N ARG A 174 4.13 -12.55 16.37
CA ARG A 174 2.92 -11.73 16.13
C ARG A 174 3.21 -10.52 15.26
N ILE A 175 4.33 -9.86 15.51
CA ILE A 175 4.67 -8.63 14.81
C ILE A 175 5.13 -8.94 13.39
N VAL A 176 5.90 -10.02 13.18
CA VAL A 176 6.27 -10.48 11.83
C VAL A 176 5.05 -10.73 10.98
N GLN A 177 4.03 -11.44 11.48
CA GLN A 177 2.79 -11.63 10.72
C GLN A 177 2.10 -10.30 10.38
N THR A 178 2.15 -9.32 11.28
CA THR A 178 1.59 -7.98 11.04
C THR A 178 2.38 -7.25 9.95
N ALA A 179 3.72 -7.22 10.04
CA ALA A 179 4.62 -6.70 9.02
C ALA A 179 4.41 -7.35 7.64
N GLN A 180 4.16 -8.66 7.60
CA GLN A 180 3.86 -9.36 6.36
C GLN A 180 2.52 -8.90 5.74
N LEU A 181 1.50 -8.65 6.56
CA LEU A 181 0.23 -8.06 6.10
C LEU A 181 0.43 -6.62 5.61
N THR A 182 1.20 -5.80 6.34
CA THR A 182 1.53 -4.42 5.95
C THR A 182 2.29 -4.38 4.62
N SER A 183 3.26 -5.28 4.44
CA SER A 183 4.00 -5.45 3.18
C SER A 183 3.08 -5.82 2.02
N ASN A 184 2.16 -6.77 2.22
CA ASN A 184 1.15 -7.12 1.22
C ASN A 184 0.23 -5.94 0.89
N ALA A 185 -0.23 -5.19 1.89
CA ALA A 185 -1.05 -4.01 1.69
C ALA A 185 -0.33 -2.94 0.86
N LEU A 186 0.94 -2.67 1.16
CA LEU A 186 1.78 -1.73 0.40
C LEU A 186 1.92 -2.17 -1.07
N ALA A 187 2.16 -3.45 -1.32
CA ALA A 187 2.24 -3.99 -2.69
C ALA A 187 0.93 -3.78 -3.46
N LEU A 188 -0.23 -4.05 -2.84
CA LEU A 188 -1.54 -3.84 -3.46
C LEU A 188 -1.85 -2.35 -3.70
N ILE A 189 -1.41 -1.46 -2.80
CA ILE A 189 -1.50 0.00 -2.98
C ILE A 189 -0.64 0.46 -4.15
N ASN A 190 0.59 -0.05 -4.27
CA ASN A 190 1.48 0.26 -5.39
C ASN A 190 0.89 -0.18 -6.73
N ASN A 191 0.32 -1.39 -6.77
CA ASN A 191 -0.40 -1.89 -7.95
C ASN A 191 -1.61 -1.03 -8.31
N TYR A 192 -2.35 -0.56 -7.30
CA TYR A 192 -3.46 0.36 -7.52
C TYR A 192 -3.00 1.72 -8.07
N ALA A 193 -1.90 2.26 -7.53
CA ALA A 193 -1.27 3.50 -7.97
C ALA A 193 -0.84 3.41 -9.44
N PHE A 194 -0.12 2.35 -9.81
CA PHE A 194 0.39 2.12 -11.16
C PHE A 194 -0.72 2.10 -12.22
N ARG A 195 -1.90 1.53 -11.89
CA ARG A 195 -3.06 1.49 -12.80
C ARG A 195 -3.71 2.86 -13.06
N HIS A 196 -3.39 3.87 -12.23
CA HIS A 196 -3.96 5.21 -12.30
C HIS A 196 -2.93 6.29 -12.68
N GLU A 197 -1.65 5.94 -12.75
CA GLU A 197 -0.69 6.81 -13.40
C GLU A 197 -1.05 6.91 -14.89
N PRO A 198 -1.16 8.12 -15.45
CA PRO A 198 -1.12 8.23 -16.90
C PRO A 198 0.19 7.59 -17.32
N ILE A 199 0.14 6.63 -18.25
CA ILE A 199 1.33 6.16 -18.96
C ILE A 199 2.02 7.44 -19.42
N TYR A 200 3.11 7.83 -18.76
CA TYR A 200 3.97 8.87 -19.28
C TYR A 200 4.45 8.24 -20.59
N LYS A 201 3.90 8.69 -21.71
CA LYS A 201 4.59 8.51 -22.98
C LYS A 201 5.94 9.14 -22.71
N ILE A 202 6.97 8.32 -22.56
CA ILE A 202 8.33 8.83 -22.65
C ILE A 202 8.44 9.24 -24.11
N ASP A 203 8.10 10.51 -24.38
CA ASP A 203 8.48 11.15 -25.62
C ASP A 203 10.02 11.21 -25.55
N HIS A 204 10.66 10.27 -26.24
CA HIS A 204 12.10 10.10 -26.30
C HIS A 204 12.84 11.29 -26.92
N ASP A 205 12.13 12.36 -27.30
CA ASP A 205 12.62 13.48 -28.11
C ASP A 205 13.11 14.70 -27.30
N SER A 206 13.15 14.64 -25.96
CA SER A 206 13.54 15.81 -25.14
C SER A 206 14.85 15.68 -24.35
N ALA A 207 15.58 14.57 -24.49
CA ALA A 207 16.94 14.46 -23.94
C ALA A 207 17.96 15.18 -24.84
N SER A 208 18.01 16.51 -24.76
CA SER A 208 19.09 17.31 -25.33
C SER A 208 20.38 17.11 -24.50
N CYS A 209 21.17 16.09 -24.84
CA CYS A 209 22.56 16.00 -24.39
C CYS A 209 23.42 16.85 -25.34
N GLN A 210 23.94 17.98 -24.87
CA GLN A 210 24.95 18.72 -25.62
C GLN A 210 26.35 18.28 -25.16
N GLY A 211 27.19 17.88 -26.10
CA GLY A 211 28.60 17.57 -25.88
C GLY A 211 29.38 17.70 -27.20
N THR A 212 30.58 18.26 -27.14
CA THR A 212 31.52 18.32 -28.27
C THR A 212 32.26 16.98 -28.39
N GLN A 213 32.66 16.62 -29.61
CA GLN A 213 33.37 15.37 -29.89
C GLN A 213 34.67 15.27 -29.09
N GLY A 214 34.73 14.32 -28.15
CA GLY A 214 35.95 14.00 -27.38
C GLY A 214 35.77 13.95 -25.86
N GLU A 215 34.62 14.37 -25.31
CA GLU A 215 34.33 14.31 -23.87
C GLU A 215 33.07 13.47 -23.57
N VAL A 216 33.00 12.87 -22.38
CA VAL A 216 31.82 12.13 -21.89
C VAL A 216 30.68 13.15 -21.67
N PRO A 217 29.49 12.99 -22.30
CA PRO A 217 28.42 13.96 -22.15
C PRO A 217 27.95 14.06 -20.70
N THR A 218 27.95 15.25 -20.12
CA THR A 218 27.37 15.50 -18.79
C THR A 218 25.87 15.79 -18.92
N CYS A 219 25.03 14.84 -18.55
CA CYS A 219 23.60 15.11 -18.37
C CYS A 219 23.38 16.01 -17.14
N ALA A 220 22.60 17.08 -17.29
CA ALA A 220 22.34 18.05 -16.23
C ALA A 220 21.85 17.37 -14.93
N THR A 221 22.51 17.68 -13.82
CA THR A 221 22.05 17.34 -12.46
C THR A 221 20.85 18.20 -12.07
N TRP A 222 19.76 17.57 -11.63
CA TRP A 222 18.60 18.28 -11.08
C TRP A 222 18.96 18.92 -9.73
N THR A 223 19.13 20.24 -9.67
CA THR A 223 19.17 21.00 -8.41
C THR A 223 17.76 21.41 -8.00
N LEU A 224 17.25 20.85 -6.90
CA LEU A 224 16.02 21.32 -6.25
C LEU A 224 16.31 22.63 -5.50
N SER A 225 15.85 23.77 -6.04
CA SER A 225 15.79 25.03 -5.31
C SER A 225 14.39 25.21 -4.73
N GLY A 226 14.29 25.41 -3.41
CA GLY A 226 13.02 25.65 -2.73
C GLY A 226 13.23 26.33 -1.38
N ASN A 227 13.15 27.65 -1.35
CA ASN A 227 13.01 28.43 -0.12
C ASN A 227 11.62 28.18 0.49
N GLY A 228 11.57 27.86 1.79
CA GLY A 228 10.34 27.83 2.59
C GLY A 228 9.73 26.46 2.82
N MET A 229 10.37 25.61 3.63
CA MET A 229 9.82 24.29 4.02
C MET A 229 9.42 24.28 5.51
N ASN A 230 8.12 24.11 5.77
CA ASN A 230 7.56 23.88 7.11
C ASN A 230 8.04 22.51 7.67
N GLY A 231 8.14 22.37 8.99
CA GLY A 231 8.63 21.18 9.71
C GLY A 231 7.94 19.86 9.34
N ASN A 232 6.68 19.89 8.90
CA ASN A 232 5.98 18.70 8.38
C ASN A 232 6.60 18.16 7.09
N PHE A 233 7.11 19.03 6.22
CA PHE A 233 7.79 18.65 4.99
C PHE A 233 9.18 18.06 5.26
N LYS A 234 9.90 18.57 6.27
CA LYS A 234 11.19 17.98 6.71
C LYS A 234 11.02 16.56 7.23
N ARG A 235 9.90 16.28 7.92
CA ARG A 235 9.56 14.93 8.41
C ARG A 235 9.16 13.99 7.25
N ALA A 236 8.44 14.50 6.25
CA ALA A 236 8.12 13.77 5.01
C ALA A 236 9.37 13.44 4.15
N VAL A 237 10.35 14.34 4.09
CA VAL A 237 11.62 14.09 3.40
C VAL A 237 12.48 13.07 4.15
N ARG A 238 12.49 13.10 5.49
CA ARG A 238 13.15 12.06 6.30
C ARG A 238 12.52 10.68 6.06
N GLY A 239 11.20 10.60 5.95
CA GLY A 239 10.49 9.37 5.56
C GLY A 239 10.82 8.90 4.14
N ARG A 240 11.00 9.82 3.18
CA ARG A 240 11.43 9.47 1.80
C ARG A 240 12.87 8.96 1.71
N ILE A 241 13.79 9.46 2.53
CA ILE A 241 15.18 8.99 2.57
C ILE A 241 15.27 7.58 3.16
N VAL A 242 14.49 7.28 4.20
CA VAL A 242 14.36 5.91 4.75
C VAL A 242 13.71 4.96 3.73
N ASN A 243 12.70 5.43 2.98
CA ASN A 243 12.06 4.65 1.91
C ASN A 243 13.02 4.26 0.77
N ILE A 244 13.99 5.11 0.39
CA ILE A 244 14.99 4.75 -0.62
C ILE A 244 15.97 3.69 -0.07
N ALA A 245 16.39 3.79 1.19
CA ALA A 245 17.27 2.80 1.81
C ALA A 245 16.58 1.43 2.02
N GLN A 246 15.27 1.42 2.30
CA GLN A 246 14.50 0.18 2.42
C GLN A 246 14.14 -0.43 1.06
N LEU A 247 13.88 0.41 0.05
CA LEU A 247 13.70 -0.04 -1.34
C LEU A 247 15.00 -0.63 -1.92
N THR A 248 16.17 -0.06 -1.61
CA THR A 248 17.45 -0.65 -2.03
C THR A 248 17.77 -1.94 -1.27
N SER A 249 17.40 -2.05 0.01
CA SER A 249 17.58 -3.29 0.78
C SER A 249 16.67 -4.42 0.28
N ASN A 250 15.42 -4.10 -0.04
CA ASN A 250 14.47 -5.05 -0.63
C ASN A 250 14.86 -5.41 -2.09
N ALA A 251 15.43 -4.48 -2.85
CA ALA A 251 15.98 -4.76 -4.18
C ALA A 251 17.25 -5.64 -4.11
N LEU A 252 18.13 -5.44 -3.12
CA LEU A 252 19.29 -6.31 -2.89
C LEU A 252 18.86 -7.73 -2.50
N ALA A 253 17.80 -7.86 -1.68
CA ALA A 253 17.23 -9.15 -1.32
C ALA A 253 16.62 -9.89 -2.52
N LEU A 254 16.07 -9.17 -3.50
CA LEU A 254 15.58 -9.74 -4.76
C LEU A 254 16.72 -10.20 -5.69
N VAL A 255 17.80 -9.42 -5.79
CA VAL A 255 18.97 -9.78 -6.61
C VAL A 255 19.70 -11.00 -6.02
N ASN A 256 19.88 -11.05 -4.70
CA ASN A 256 20.56 -12.17 -4.05
C ASN A 256 19.75 -13.48 -4.12
N ASN A 257 18.42 -13.42 -3.99
CA ASN A 257 17.58 -14.62 -4.14
C ASN A 257 17.52 -15.12 -5.60
N TYR A 258 17.57 -14.24 -6.59
CA TYR A 258 17.60 -14.64 -8.00
C TYR A 258 18.93 -15.33 -8.38
N ALA A 259 20.06 -14.87 -7.83
CA ALA A 259 21.37 -15.47 -8.04
C ALA A 259 21.52 -16.86 -7.38
N LEU A 260 20.84 -17.11 -6.26
CA LEU A 260 20.85 -18.41 -5.57
C LEU A 260 19.93 -19.47 -6.19
N LEU A 261 18.94 -19.05 -6.97
CA LEU A 261 17.99 -19.96 -7.64
C LEU A 261 18.41 -20.34 -9.07
N ASN A 262 19.38 -19.64 -9.66
CA ASN A 262 19.82 -19.84 -11.05
C ASN A 262 21.35 -20.03 -11.19
N GLY A 263 22.03 -20.36 -10.09
CA GLY A 263 23.47 -20.66 -10.04
C GLY A 263 23.72 -22.08 -9.59
#